data_AF-Q3KEM3-F1
#
_entry.id   AF-Q3KEM3-F1
#
_cell.length_a   1.000
_cell.length_b   1.000
_cell.length_c   1.000
_cell.angle_alpha   90.00
_cell.angle_beta   90.00
_cell.angle_gamma   90.00
#
_symmetry.space_group_name_H-M   'P 1'
#
loop_
_entity.id
_entity.type
_entity.pdbx_description
1 polymer ?
#
loop_
_entity_poly.entity_id
_entity_poly.type
_entity_poly.pdbx_seq_one_letter_code
_entity_poly.pdbx_strand_id
1 'polypeptide(L)' 'MCRSNQPGTRLLYSDDGLLYITSDHYNTASSIGTWK' A
#
# COMPACT_ATOMS: atom_id res chain seq x y z
N MET A 1 14.91 -8.53 17.67
CA MET A 1 13.90 -7.51 17.28
C MET A 1 13.23 -7.93 15.98
N CYS A 2 11.97 -8.37 16.05
CA CYS A 2 11.21 -8.83 14.89
C CYS A 2 10.81 -7.64 14.00
N ARG A 3 10.90 -7.80 12.68
CA ARG A 3 10.43 -6.84 11.66
C ARG A 3 8.90 -6.64 11.62
N SER A 4 8.18 -7.18 12.59
CA SER A 4 6.74 -7.38 12.54
C SER A 4 5.89 -6.12 12.74
N ASN A 5 6.48 -4.99 13.13
CA ASN A 5 5.72 -3.79 13.48
C ASN A 5 6.36 -2.51 12.91
N GLN A 6 6.89 -2.58 11.69
CA GLN A 6 7.44 -1.39 11.03
C GLN A 6 6.28 -0.56 10.46
N PRO A 7 6.06 0.68 10.92
CA PRO A 7 5.16 1.64 10.28
C PRO A 7 5.81 2.11 8.99
N GLY A 8 5.81 1.24 7.98
CA GLY A 8 6.40 1.48 6.67
C GLY A 8 5.31 1.74 5.64
N THR A 9 5.60 2.64 4.70
CA THR A 9 4.77 2.87 3.53
C THR A 9 4.80 1.66 2.60
N ARG A 10 3.63 1.22 2.14
CA ARG A 10 3.47 0.08 1.23
C ARG A 10 2.69 0.51 -0.02
N LEU A 11 3.17 0.06 -1.18
CA LEU A 11 2.46 0.17 -2.45
C LEU A 11 1.59 -1.07 -2.63
N LEU A 12 0.33 -0.86 -2.97
CA LEU A 12 -0.64 -1.90 -3.31
C LEU A 12 -1.02 -1.75 -4.77
N TYR A 13 -1.18 -2.88 -5.46
CA TYR A 13 -1.64 -2.90 -6.83
C TYR A 13 -2.57 -4.08 -7.05
N SER A 14 -3.50 -3.90 -7.99
CA SER A 14 -4.47 -4.91 -8.39
C SER A 14 -4.21 -5.35 -9.84
N ASP A 15 -4.67 -6.54 -10.19
CA ASP A 15 -4.52 -7.14 -11.52
C ASP A 15 -5.23 -6.32 -12.63
N ASP A 16 -6.31 -5.64 -12.26
CA ASP A 16 -7.06 -4.71 -13.10
C ASP A 16 -6.36 -3.36 -13.32
N GLY A 17 -5.19 -3.14 -12.71
CA GLY A 17 -4.33 -1.99 -12.96
C GLY A 17 -4.42 -0.88 -11.93
N LEU A 18 -5.20 -1.03 -10.85
CA LEU A 18 -5.32 0.00 -9.82
C LEU A 18 -4.06 0.08 -8.93
N LEU A 19 -3.69 1.29 -8.51
CA LEU A 19 -2.59 1.57 -7.57
C LEU A 19 -3.06 2.32 -6.32
N TYR A 20 -2.59 1.87 -5.17
CA TYR A 20 -2.84 2.50 -3.88
C TYR A 20 -1.57 2.56 -3.02
N ILE A 21 -1.52 3.53 -2.11
CA ILE A 21 -0.50 3.61 -1.06
C ILE A 21 -1.16 3.54 0.30
N THR A 22 -0.52 2.82 1.24
CA THR A 22 -0.82 2.87 2.67
C THR A 22 0.42 3.29 3.43
N SER A 23 0.29 4.23 4.38
CA SER A 23 1.36 4.66 5.28
C SER A 23 1.21 4.10 6.69
N ASP A 24 0.07 3.47 6.98
CA ASP A 24 -0.36 3.07 8.31
C ASP A 24 -0.61 1.55 8.40
N HIS A 25 0.11 0.78 7.60
CA HIS A 25 0.05 -0.68 7.63
C HIS A 25 -1.36 -1.24 7.30
N TYR A 26 -1.88 -0.83 6.15
CA TYR A 26 -3.16 -1.27 5.58
C TYR A 26 -4.43 -0.80 6.31
N ASN A 27 -4.33 0.12 7.26
CA ASN A 27 -5.51 0.70 7.90
C ASN A 27 -6.22 1.69 6.96
N THR A 28 -5.44 2.47 6.20
CA THR A 28 -5.94 3.35 5.15
C THR A 28 -5.20 3.09 3.85
N ALA A 29 -5.96 3.17 2.74
CA ALA A 29 -5.43 3.05 1.39
C ALA A 29 -5.87 4.28 0.59
N SER A 30 -4.89 5.03 0.10
CA SER A 30 -5.10 6.20 -0.75
C SER A 30 -4.83 5.80 -2.21
N SER A 31 -5.80 6.02 -3.09
CA SER A 31 -5.63 5.76 -4.53
C SER A 31 -4.63 6.73 -5.12
N ILE A 32 -3.65 6.21 -5.86
CA ILE A 32 -2.64 7.05 -6.53
C ILE A 32 -2.75 7.00 -8.06
N GLY A 33 -3.62 6.14 -8.61
CA GLY A 33 -3.93 6.09 -10.04
C GLY A 33 -4.04 4.66 -10.57
N THR A 34 -3.84 4.51 -11.88
CA THR A 34 -3.75 3.23 -12.58
C THR A 34 -2.42 3.12 -13.32
N TRP A 35 -1.90 1.89 -13.49
CA TRP A 35 -0.62 1.64 -14.17
C TRP A 35 -0.77 0.91 -15.51
N LYS A 36 -1.96 0.39 -15.79
CA LYS A 36 -2.29 -0.32 -17.02
C LYS A 36 -2.96 0.59 -18.04
#